data_AF-A0A1V5CYW8-F1
#
_entry.id   AF-A0A1V5CYW8-F1
#
_cell.length_a   1.000
_cell.length_b   1.000
_cell.length_c   1.000
_cell.angle_alpha   90.00
_cell.angle_beta   90.00
_cell.angle_gamma   90.00
#
_symmetry.space_group_name_H-M   'P 1'
#
loop_
_entity.id
_entity.type
_entity.pdbx_description
1 polymer ?
#
loop_
_entity_poly.entity_id
_entity_poly.type
_entity_poly.pdbx_seq_one_letter_code
_entity_poly.pdbx_strand_id
1 'polypeptide(L)'
;MCKNIITLLFIILMLPMLSFGQISKKPVSKVSFDFMDADIRNVLRVLTDISGKNIVLSDDVKGKITIKLDNVAWDEAMDIVIRNNDLAKIEEENVIRVVSAKKFGDEKEKDRRERLEFLKEKEMKQKLEEDFVQETVFINYVDVAEVEKVIRGDESKKIKGLLSPNGTATVVKWTNSLIIKDTKENLDEIKKRIREHDVKPAQVQIEARIVQARSTFIRDLGVQWGARYASKVWGKDVELTGGRTAESSTGTTNTYTATTGQAGQRAGGFNYPYNVNLPAAVAEGSGGVLGIFIGSATDSLNIDVQLSALESDGKLKIISHPKIVTSDNKPAKINQGKQIPYQTVSQSGTQTQFADAVLGLEVTPQVTKDGNVRLKIKTTKDSADFDNLTVAGPTIDKREAVTEIIIKDGETAVIGGIYESTENWSDSGVPFLNKIPLLRWLFDREYKKREKSELLLFITPVILKNLYAEGDK
;
A
#
# COMPACT_ATOMS: atom_id res chain seq x y z
N MET A 1 -31.00 -45.18 68.82
CA MET A 1 -29.79 -44.65 68.17
C MET A 1 -30.14 -44.33 66.74
N CYS A 2 -29.78 -43.23 66.11
CA CYS A 2 -29.27 -41.95 66.57
C CYS A 2 -29.20 -41.09 65.30
N LYS A 3 -29.62 -39.84 65.44
CA LYS A 3 -29.10 -38.64 64.80
C LYS A 3 -29.48 -38.29 63.35
N ASN A 4 -30.46 -37.37 63.33
CA ASN A 4 -30.29 -35.98 62.88
C ASN A 4 -30.68 -35.59 61.45
N ILE A 5 -32.00 -35.54 61.30
CA ILE A 5 -32.76 -34.44 60.71
C ILE A 5 -32.43 -33.15 61.50
N ILE A 6 -31.40 -32.40 61.11
CA ILE A 6 -31.12 -31.02 61.59
C ILE A 6 -30.39 -30.26 60.47
N THR A 7 -31.12 -29.66 59.53
CA THR A 7 -30.66 -28.50 58.71
C THR A 7 -31.81 -27.90 57.87
N LEU A 8 -33.02 -27.79 58.46
CA LEU A 8 -34.15 -27.04 57.89
C LEU A 8 -34.76 -26.07 58.92
N LEU A 9 -33.93 -25.53 59.82
CA LEU A 9 -34.38 -24.77 61.00
C LEU A 9 -33.52 -23.53 61.29
N PHE A 10 -33.17 -22.73 60.27
CA PHE A 10 -32.41 -21.49 60.51
C PHE A 10 -32.77 -20.27 59.62
N ILE A 11 -33.99 -20.21 59.07
CA ILE A 11 -34.53 -18.97 58.44
C ILE A 11 -35.95 -18.62 58.94
N ILE A 12 -36.41 -19.25 60.02
CA ILE A 12 -37.64 -18.89 60.76
C ILE A 12 -37.24 -18.49 62.19
N LEU A 13 -36.42 -17.44 62.33
CA LEU A 13 -36.27 -16.71 63.60
C LEU A 13 -35.56 -15.37 63.36
N MET A 14 -36.29 -14.38 62.84
CA MET A 14 -36.03 -12.95 63.08
C MET A 14 -37.18 -12.15 62.45
N LEU A 15 -38.30 -12.19 63.16
CA LEU A 15 -39.26 -11.09 63.17
C LEU A 15 -38.70 -10.05 64.14
N PRO A 16 -38.29 -8.85 63.71
CA PRO A 16 -38.53 -7.67 64.49
C PRO A 16 -39.92 -7.15 64.13
N MET A 17 -40.73 -7.01 65.18
CA MET A 17 -41.88 -6.12 65.27
C MET A 17 -41.96 -5.06 64.15
N LEU A 18 -42.90 -5.24 63.24
CA LEU A 18 -43.72 -4.13 62.79
C LEU A 18 -45.13 -4.47 63.21
N SER A 19 -45.47 -3.87 64.35
CA SER A 19 -46.80 -3.62 64.86
C SER A 19 -47.89 -3.99 63.86
N PHE A 20 -48.74 -4.96 64.22
CA PHE A 20 -50.15 -4.84 63.89
C PHE A 20 -50.59 -3.50 64.49
N GLY A 21 -50.36 -2.42 63.76
CA GLY A 21 -51.20 -1.25 63.86
C GLY A 21 -52.57 -1.82 63.62
N GLN A 22 -53.36 -1.92 64.70
CA GLN A 22 -54.79 -1.95 64.56
C GLN A 22 -55.09 -0.92 63.49
N ILE A 23 -55.55 -1.35 62.31
CA ILE A 23 -56.41 -0.48 61.54
C ILE A 23 -57.62 -0.38 62.46
N SER A 24 -57.53 0.57 63.39
CA SER A 24 -58.65 1.18 64.04
C SER A 24 -59.58 1.48 62.87
N LYS A 25 -60.61 0.64 62.70
CA LYS A 25 -61.77 1.02 61.93
C LYS A 25 -62.22 2.28 62.65
N LYS A 26 -61.79 3.44 62.13
CA LYS A 26 -62.30 4.74 62.53
C LYS A 26 -63.81 4.53 62.64
N PRO A 27 -64.45 4.91 63.75
CA PRO A 27 -65.88 4.72 63.88
C PRO A 27 -66.50 5.28 62.61
N VAL A 28 -67.14 4.40 61.82
CA VAL A 28 -67.67 4.81 60.54
C VAL A 28 -68.76 5.80 60.87
N SER A 29 -68.51 7.08 60.60
CA SER A 29 -69.43 8.17 60.93
C SER A 29 -70.75 7.86 60.25
N LYS A 30 -71.74 7.45 61.06
CA LYS A 30 -73.08 7.19 60.56
C LYS A 30 -73.79 8.51 60.39
N VAL A 31 -74.43 8.66 59.25
CA VAL A 31 -75.09 9.90 58.86
C VAL A 31 -76.57 9.62 58.61
N SER A 32 -77.42 10.51 59.13
CA SER A 32 -78.84 10.55 58.81
C SER A 32 -79.12 11.86 58.09
N PHE A 33 -79.62 11.76 56.87
CA PHE A 33 -79.92 12.91 56.00
C PHE A 33 -81.26 12.72 55.33
N ASP A 34 -81.99 13.82 55.16
CA ASP A 34 -83.21 13.85 54.38
C ASP A 34 -83.06 14.98 53.35
N PHE A 35 -82.74 14.61 52.11
CA PHE A 35 -82.60 15.54 51.00
C PHE A 35 -83.80 15.40 50.09
N MET A 36 -84.52 16.51 49.88
CA MET A 36 -85.60 16.61 48.90
C MET A 36 -85.16 17.57 47.79
N ASP A 37 -85.13 17.09 46.55
CA ASP A 37 -84.75 17.85 45.35
C ASP A 37 -83.38 18.58 45.45
N ALA A 38 -82.38 17.97 46.10
CA ALA A 38 -81.07 18.59 46.33
C ALA A 38 -80.12 18.39 45.14
N ASP A 39 -79.28 19.39 44.83
CA ASP A 39 -78.22 19.26 43.81
C ASP A 39 -77.18 18.21 44.27
N ILE A 40 -76.86 17.26 43.40
CA ILE A 40 -75.92 16.18 43.70
C ILE A 40 -74.54 16.70 44.10
N ARG A 41 -74.08 17.83 43.57
CA ARG A 41 -72.80 18.44 43.97
C ARG A 41 -72.82 18.89 45.42
N ASN A 42 -73.96 19.42 45.86
CA ASN A 42 -74.14 19.86 47.24
C ASN A 42 -74.23 18.66 48.18
N VAL A 43 -74.95 17.61 47.78
CA VAL A 43 -75.03 16.35 48.56
C VAL A 43 -73.66 15.69 48.68
N LEU A 44 -72.91 15.58 47.57
CA LEU A 44 -71.55 15.02 47.58
C LEU A 44 -70.61 15.86 48.45
N ARG A 45 -70.72 17.19 48.44
CA ARG A 45 -69.94 18.10 49.31
C ARG A 45 -70.30 17.95 50.80
N VAL A 46 -71.56 17.74 51.14
CA VAL A 46 -71.91 17.44 52.54
C VAL A 46 -71.28 16.12 52.98
N LEU A 47 -71.24 15.12 52.09
CA LEU A 47 -70.55 13.86 52.35
C LEU A 47 -69.01 14.01 52.39
N THR A 48 -68.41 14.96 51.66
CA THR A 48 -66.96 15.25 51.77
C THR A 48 -66.58 15.67 53.18
N ASP A 49 -67.34 16.61 53.73
CA ASP A 49 -67.04 17.26 55.00
C ASP A 49 -67.06 16.26 56.17
N ILE A 50 -67.85 15.18 56.03
CA ILE A 50 -67.95 14.11 57.02
C ILE A 50 -66.94 12.99 56.77
N SER A 51 -66.64 12.68 55.50
CA SER A 51 -65.68 11.63 55.13
C SER A 51 -64.23 11.98 55.49
N GLY A 52 -63.90 13.28 55.56
CA GLY A 52 -62.55 13.78 55.76
C GLY A 52 -61.60 13.52 54.59
N LYS A 53 -62.12 13.11 53.42
CA LYS A 53 -61.35 12.92 52.17
C LYS A 53 -61.55 14.09 51.23
N ASN A 54 -60.51 14.41 50.45
CA ASN A 54 -60.62 15.40 49.38
C ASN A 54 -61.40 14.77 48.22
N ILE A 55 -62.44 15.43 47.71
CA ILE A 55 -63.19 14.97 46.55
C ILE A 55 -63.09 15.98 45.43
N VAL A 56 -62.74 15.50 44.23
CA VAL A 56 -62.70 16.29 43.01
C VAL A 56 -63.89 15.90 42.15
N LEU A 57 -64.86 16.81 42.04
CA LEU A 57 -66.01 16.65 41.17
C LEU A 57 -65.65 17.16 39.79
N SER A 58 -65.84 16.32 38.77
CA SER A 58 -65.66 16.76 37.38
C SER A 58 -66.87 17.56 36.89
N ASP A 59 -66.68 18.44 35.90
CA ASP A 59 -67.72 19.36 35.40
C ASP A 59 -68.98 18.66 34.86
N ASP A 60 -68.85 17.39 34.49
CA ASP A 60 -69.89 16.50 33.99
C ASP A 60 -70.82 15.95 35.08
N VAL A 61 -70.51 16.14 36.37
CA VAL A 61 -71.39 15.74 37.47
C VAL A 61 -72.55 16.75 37.59
N LYS A 62 -73.75 16.41 37.12
CA LYS A 62 -74.97 17.25 37.19
C LYS A 62 -76.20 16.37 37.45
N GLY A 63 -77.11 16.85 38.30
CA GLY A 63 -78.35 16.13 38.62
C GLY A 63 -78.94 16.58 39.95
N LYS A 64 -80.21 16.24 40.17
CA LYS A 64 -80.88 16.42 41.45
C LYS A 64 -81.22 15.06 42.05
N ILE A 65 -81.10 14.95 43.37
CA ILE A 65 -81.36 13.72 44.11
C ILE A 65 -82.35 13.99 45.25
N THR A 66 -83.30 13.08 45.40
CA THR A 66 -84.14 12.98 46.60
C THR A 66 -83.80 11.68 47.29
N ILE A 67 -83.26 11.76 48.51
CA ILE A 67 -82.82 10.59 49.27
C ILE A 67 -83.00 10.83 50.76
N LYS A 68 -83.52 9.80 51.44
CA LYS A 68 -83.60 9.75 52.90
C LYS A 68 -82.72 8.60 53.38
N LEU A 69 -81.69 8.94 54.15
CA LEU A 69 -80.75 8.02 54.76
C LEU A 69 -80.93 8.11 56.27
N ASP A 70 -81.03 6.96 56.93
CA ASP A 70 -81.07 6.89 58.39
C ASP A 70 -80.03 5.92 58.90
N ASN A 71 -79.10 6.42 59.72
CA ASN A 71 -78.05 5.65 60.37
C ASN A 71 -77.17 4.83 59.39
N VAL A 72 -76.90 5.40 58.21
CA VAL A 72 -76.11 4.77 57.14
C VAL A 72 -74.66 5.23 57.22
N ALA A 73 -73.72 4.34 56.93
CA ALA A 73 -72.31 4.69 56.85
C ALA A 73 -72.04 5.68 55.69
N TRP A 74 -71.13 6.65 55.86
CA TRP A 74 -70.91 7.69 54.85
C TRP A 74 -70.41 7.15 53.49
N ASP A 75 -69.66 6.05 53.49
CA ASP A 75 -69.16 5.37 52.30
C ASP A 75 -70.28 4.64 51.55
N GLU A 76 -71.16 3.98 52.30
CA GLU A 76 -72.39 3.38 51.77
C GLU A 76 -73.34 4.45 51.21
N ALA A 77 -73.52 5.55 51.94
CA ALA A 77 -74.31 6.71 51.50
C ALA A 77 -73.76 7.30 50.19
N MET A 78 -72.43 7.49 50.11
CA MET A 78 -71.74 7.96 48.92
C MET A 78 -71.95 7.00 47.73
N ASP A 79 -71.82 5.70 47.95
CA ASP A 79 -72.00 4.70 46.89
C ASP A 79 -73.45 4.61 46.38
N ILE A 80 -74.44 4.90 47.23
CA ILE A 80 -75.85 4.98 46.81
C ILE A 80 -76.07 6.22 45.93
N VAL A 81 -75.53 7.38 46.33
CA VAL A 81 -75.64 8.63 45.56
C VAL A 81 -74.99 8.49 44.18
N ILE A 82 -73.80 7.89 44.13
CA ILE A 82 -73.03 7.66 42.89
C ILE A 82 -73.76 6.69 41.97
N ARG A 83 -74.22 5.53 42.48
CA ARG A 83 -74.89 4.51 41.67
C ARG A 83 -76.25 4.97 41.13
N ASN A 84 -77.00 5.77 41.88
CA ASN A 84 -78.33 6.22 41.46
C ASN A 84 -78.30 7.32 40.37
N ASN A 85 -77.13 7.91 40.09
CA ASN A 85 -76.97 9.04 39.15
C ASN A 85 -75.96 8.76 38.04
N ASP A 86 -75.68 7.49 37.71
CA ASP A 86 -74.75 7.07 36.65
C ASP A 86 -73.35 7.70 36.76
N LEU A 87 -72.86 7.88 37.99
CA LEU A 87 -71.53 8.38 38.27
C LEU A 87 -70.57 7.22 38.58
N ALA A 88 -69.28 7.46 38.45
CA ALA A 88 -68.21 6.55 38.85
C ALA A 88 -67.22 7.28 39.76
N LYS A 89 -66.83 6.61 40.85
CA LYS A 89 -65.72 7.07 41.70
C LYS A 89 -64.42 6.40 41.28
N ILE A 90 -63.35 7.18 41.29
CA ILE A 90 -61.97 6.73 41.17
C ILE A 90 -61.32 7.08 42.50
N GLU A 91 -60.98 6.07 43.28
CA GLU A 91 -60.32 6.25 44.57
C GLU A 91 -58.81 6.22 44.36
N GLU A 92 -58.16 7.37 44.57
CA GLU A 92 -56.71 7.49 44.72
C GLU A 92 -56.40 7.74 46.20
N GLU A 93 -55.19 7.38 46.66
CA GLU A 93 -54.83 7.22 48.09
C GLU A 93 -55.37 8.32 49.03
N ASN A 94 -55.44 9.58 48.59
CA ASN A 94 -55.92 10.72 49.37
C ASN A 94 -57.03 11.57 48.68
N VAL A 95 -57.48 11.17 47.49
CA VAL A 95 -58.45 11.94 46.68
C VAL A 95 -59.47 10.99 46.05
N ILE A 96 -60.76 11.30 46.19
CA ILE A 96 -61.81 10.61 45.42
C ILE A 96 -62.21 11.50 44.25
N ARG A 97 -61.98 11.03 43.03
CA ARG A 97 -62.45 11.73 41.83
C ARG A 97 -63.79 11.15 41.40
N VAL A 98 -64.81 11.99 41.28
CA VAL A 98 -66.15 11.57 40.78
C VAL A 98 -66.32 12.08 39.35
N VAL A 99 -66.56 11.16 38.43
CA VAL A 99 -66.76 11.38 36.99
C VAL A 99 -68.07 10.73 36.53
N SER A 100 -68.60 11.10 35.37
CA SER A 100 -69.69 10.32 34.76
C SER A 100 -69.21 8.92 34.35
N ALA A 101 -70.10 7.93 34.41
CA ALA A 101 -69.79 6.55 34.03
C ALA A 101 -69.29 6.43 32.57
N LYS A 102 -69.78 7.32 31.68
CA LYS A 102 -69.36 7.37 30.27
C LYS A 102 -67.89 7.74 30.12
N LYS A 103 -67.45 8.81 30.79
CA LYS A 103 -66.06 9.30 30.74
C LYS A 103 -65.07 8.30 31.35
N PHE A 104 -65.47 7.60 32.41
CA PHE A 104 -64.69 6.52 33.00
C PHE A 104 -64.49 5.34 32.04
N GLY A 105 -65.52 4.97 31.27
CA GLY A 105 -65.44 3.94 30.24
C GLY A 105 -64.44 4.29 29.14
N ASP A 106 -64.49 5.53 28.65
CA ASP A 106 -63.59 6.02 27.59
C ASP A 106 -62.12 6.07 28.05
N GLU A 107 -61.86 6.53 29.28
CA GLU A 107 -60.51 6.61 29.87
C GLU A 107 -59.91 5.20 30.06
N LYS A 108 -60.70 4.24 30.56
CA LYS A 108 -60.27 2.85 30.76
C LYS A 108 -59.98 2.12 29.45
N GLU A 109 -60.73 2.41 28.39
CA GLU A 109 -60.54 1.80 27.08
C GLU A 109 -59.27 2.33 26.37
N LYS A 110 -58.94 3.62 26.57
CA LYS A 110 -57.69 4.20 26.10
C LYS A 110 -56.48 3.56 26.79
N ASP A 111 -56.51 3.46 28.11
CA ASP A 111 -55.48 2.79 28.92
C ASP A 111 -55.26 1.33 28.50
N ARG A 112 -56.35 0.61 28.21
CA ARG A 112 -56.28 -0.79 27.75
C ARG A 112 -55.56 -0.90 26.42
N ARG A 113 -55.80 0.03 25.49
CA ARG A 113 -55.17 0.05 24.17
C ARG A 113 -53.68 0.31 24.26
N GLU A 114 -53.28 1.32 25.03
CA GLU A 114 -51.86 1.66 25.23
C GLU A 114 -51.08 0.51 25.89
N ARG A 115 -51.68 -0.18 26.87
CA ARG A 115 -51.08 -1.39 27.46
C ARG A 115 -50.94 -2.54 26.46
N LEU A 116 -51.93 -2.75 25.59
CA LEU A 116 -51.87 -3.79 24.57
C LEU A 116 -50.80 -3.49 23.52
N GLU A 117 -50.62 -2.22 23.14
CA GLU A 117 -49.54 -1.80 22.22
C GLU A 117 -48.17 -1.99 22.86
N PHE A 118 -48.00 -1.60 24.12
CA PHE A 118 -46.75 -1.82 24.87
C PHE A 118 -46.40 -3.31 25.00
N LEU A 119 -47.38 -4.17 25.29
CA LEU A 119 -47.17 -5.62 25.38
C LEU A 119 -46.77 -6.22 24.02
N LYS A 120 -47.42 -5.80 22.92
CA LYS A 120 -47.03 -6.23 21.57
C LYS A 120 -45.62 -5.79 21.21
N GLU A 121 -45.24 -4.56 21.53
CA GLU A 121 -43.88 -4.07 21.27
C GLU A 121 -42.84 -4.86 22.07
N LYS A 122 -43.13 -5.18 23.33
CA LYS A 122 -42.26 -6.00 24.20
C LYS A 122 -42.12 -7.43 23.68
N GLU A 123 -43.22 -8.08 23.29
CA GLU A 123 -43.20 -9.44 22.72
C GLU A 123 -42.45 -9.49 21.38
N MET A 124 -42.63 -8.48 20.52
CA MET A 124 -41.89 -8.38 19.26
C MET A 124 -40.40 -8.22 19.52
N LYS A 125 -39.99 -7.35 20.45
CA LYS A 125 -38.58 -7.19 20.83
C LYS A 125 -37.98 -8.47 21.41
N GLN A 126 -38.69 -9.19 22.28
CA GLN A 126 -38.20 -10.47 22.81
C GLN A 126 -38.01 -11.54 21.74
N LYS A 127 -38.99 -11.71 20.83
CA LYS A 127 -38.87 -12.67 19.72
C LYS A 127 -37.71 -12.33 18.79
N LEU A 128 -37.51 -11.04 18.51
CA LEU A 128 -36.39 -10.56 17.72
C LEU A 128 -35.04 -10.72 18.42
N GLU A 129 -34.96 -10.84 19.75
CA GLU A 129 -33.71 -11.05 20.47
C GLU A 129 -33.38 -12.53 20.69
N GLU A 130 -34.38 -13.40 20.80
CA GLU A 130 -34.22 -14.84 21.02
C GLU A 130 -33.65 -15.60 19.80
N ASP A 131 -33.83 -15.06 18.60
CA ASP A 131 -33.36 -15.71 17.36
C ASP A 131 -31.89 -15.43 17.01
N PHE A 132 -31.22 -14.50 17.70
CA PHE A 132 -29.83 -14.11 17.41
C PHE A 132 -28.82 -14.91 18.22
N VAL A 133 -27.93 -15.61 17.51
CA VAL A 133 -26.84 -16.40 18.09
C VAL A 133 -25.52 -15.68 17.82
N GLN A 134 -24.61 -15.71 18.80
CA GLN A 134 -23.25 -15.20 18.65
C GLN A 134 -22.26 -16.35 18.55
N GLU A 135 -21.43 -16.33 17.51
CA GLU A 135 -20.34 -17.29 17.36
C GLU A 135 -19.04 -16.64 16.87
N THR A 136 -17.91 -17.28 17.21
CA THR A 136 -16.58 -16.86 16.78
C THR A 136 -16.09 -17.80 15.68
N VAL A 137 -15.75 -17.24 14.52
CA VAL A 137 -15.18 -17.98 13.39
C VAL A 137 -13.70 -17.62 13.26
N PHE A 138 -12.83 -18.63 13.27
CA PHE A 138 -11.40 -18.46 13.04
C PHE A 138 -11.09 -18.56 11.55
N ILE A 139 -10.26 -17.64 11.03
CA ILE A 139 -9.86 -17.57 9.63
C ILE A 139 -8.37 -17.88 9.55
N ASN A 140 -7.96 -18.77 8.65
CA ASN A 140 -6.59 -19.29 8.64
C ASN A 140 -5.67 -18.54 7.67
N TYR A 141 -6.15 -18.25 6.45
CA TYR A 141 -5.28 -17.78 5.37
C TYR A 141 -5.57 -16.35 4.92
N VAL A 142 -6.84 -15.93 4.99
CA VAL A 142 -7.29 -14.59 4.58
C VAL A 142 -7.25 -13.62 5.76
N ASP A 143 -7.02 -12.33 5.49
CA ASP A 143 -7.14 -11.28 6.50
C ASP A 143 -8.61 -11.08 6.90
N VAL A 144 -8.90 -11.25 8.19
CA VAL A 144 -10.24 -11.05 8.76
C VAL A 144 -10.83 -9.67 8.46
N ALA A 145 -10.01 -8.63 8.29
CA ALA A 145 -10.47 -7.28 7.96
C ALA A 145 -11.01 -7.16 6.53
N GLU A 146 -10.51 -7.98 5.59
CA GLU A 146 -11.06 -8.04 4.23
C GLU A 146 -12.38 -8.82 4.22
N VAL A 147 -12.46 -9.89 5.00
CA VAL A 147 -13.66 -10.73 5.13
C VAL A 147 -14.81 -9.97 5.81
N GLU A 148 -14.54 -9.19 6.86
CA GLU A 148 -15.55 -8.35 7.52
C GLU A 148 -16.20 -7.37 6.54
N LYS A 149 -15.40 -6.72 5.69
CA LYS A 149 -15.91 -5.77 4.68
C LYS A 149 -16.87 -6.45 3.70
N VAL A 150 -16.60 -7.70 3.31
CA VAL A 150 -17.47 -8.48 2.42
C VAL A 150 -18.76 -8.89 3.14
N ILE A 151 -18.67 -9.30 4.40
CA ILE A 151 -19.83 -9.77 5.19
C ILE A 151 -20.75 -8.61 5.58
N ARG A 152 -20.20 -7.47 6.03
CA ARG A 152 -20.98 -6.29 6.40
C ARG A 152 -21.55 -5.57 5.18
N GLY A 153 -20.87 -5.67 4.03
CA GLY A 153 -21.19 -4.90 2.84
C GLY A 153 -20.72 -3.45 2.95
N ASP A 154 -20.78 -2.74 1.84
CA ASP A 154 -20.42 -1.32 1.77
C ASP A 154 -21.70 -0.49 1.67
N GLU A 155 -22.14 0.05 2.81
CA GLU A 155 -23.30 0.95 2.90
C GLU A 155 -23.17 2.15 1.96
N SER A 156 -21.94 2.62 1.74
CA SER A 156 -21.62 3.75 0.86
C SER A 156 -21.91 3.43 -0.61
N LYS A 157 -21.81 2.16 -1.01
CA LYS A 157 -22.01 1.68 -2.39
C LYS A 157 -23.33 0.93 -2.58
N LYS A 158 -24.22 0.93 -1.57
CA LYS A 158 -25.49 0.17 -1.56
C LYS A 158 -25.31 -1.33 -1.84
N ILE A 159 -24.15 -1.89 -1.50
CA ILE A 159 -23.93 -3.34 -1.61
C ILE A 159 -24.43 -3.94 -0.31
N LYS A 160 -25.60 -4.60 -0.37
CA LYS A 160 -26.16 -5.30 0.79
C LYS A 160 -25.21 -6.43 1.19
N GLY A 161 -24.72 -6.37 2.43
CA GLY A 161 -23.90 -7.42 3.01
C GLY A 161 -24.68 -8.72 3.23
N LEU A 162 -23.98 -9.72 3.75
CA LEU A 162 -24.57 -10.99 4.15
C LEU A 162 -25.26 -10.89 5.52
N LEU A 163 -25.02 -9.85 6.33
CA LEU A 163 -25.66 -9.70 7.64
C LEU A 163 -27.16 -9.38 7.54
N SER A 164 -27.93 -9.85 8.52
CA SER A 164 -29.33 -9.43 8.70
C SER A 164 -29.43 -7.98 9.21
N PRO A 165 -30.62 -7.34 9.18
CA PRO A 165 -30.78 -5.94 9.58
C PRO A 165 -30.27 -5.59 10.98
N ASN A 166 -30.29 -6.54 11.92
CA ASN A 166 -29.79 -6.35 13.28
C ASN A 166 -28.51 -7.16 13.56
N GLY A 167 -27.90 -7.74 12.52
CA GLY A 167 -26.68 -8.51 12.63
C GLY A 167 -25.46 -7.61 12.85
N THR A 168 -24.51 -8.06 13.66
CA THR A 168 -23.24 -7.36 13.89
C THR A 168 -22.05 -8.30 13.69
N ALA A 169 -20.96 -7.75 13.17
CA ALA A 169 -19.71 -8.47 12.99
C ALA A 169 -18.58 -7.64 13.62
N THR A 170 -17.80 -8.26 14.50
CA THR A 170 -16.67 -7.63 15.19
C THR A 170 -15.39 -8.38 14.90
N VAL A 171 -14.38 -7.66 14.42
CA VAL A 171 -13.06 -8.23 14.12
C VAL A 171 -12.18 -8.29 15.35
N VAL A 172 -11.59 -9.45 15.60
CA VAL A 172 -10.55 -9.64 16.62
C VAL A 172 -9.21 -9.88 15.92
N LYS A 173 -8.40 -8.83 15.83
CA LYS A 173 -7.15 -8.84 15.03
C LYS A 173 -6.08 -9.81 15.55
N TRP A 174 -5.94 -9.95 16.87
CA TRP A 174 -4.86 -10.76 17.45
C TRP A 174 -5.08 -12.28 17.29
N THR A 175 -6.32 -12.73 17.09
CA THR A 175 -6.66 -14.14 16.85
C THR A 175 -7.07 -14.41 15.39
N ASN A 176 -6.99 -13.42 14.50
CA ASN A 176 -7.53 -13.47 13.13
C ASN A 176 -8.93 -14.11 13.07
N SER A 177 -9.82 -13.67 13.96
CA SER A 177 -11.16 -14.25 14.14
C SER A 177 -12.26 -13.21 14.06
N LEU A 178 -13.41 -13.62 13.54
CA LEU A 178 -14.59 -12.79 13.38
C LEU A 178 -15.67 -13.24 14.37
N ILE A 179 -16.10 -12.34 15.25
CA ILE A 179 -17.25 -12.56 16.13
C ILE A 179 -18.49 -12.07 15.39
N ILE A 180 -19.41 -12.97 15.07
CA ILE A 180 -20.63 -12.67 14.31
C ILE A 180 -21.83 -12.91 15.23
N LYS A 181 -22.72 -11.92 15.30
CA LYS A 181 -24.04 -12.05 15.94
C LYS A 181 -25.10 -11.91 14.87
N ASP A 182 -25.82 -12.99 14.58
CA ASP A 182 -26.89 -12.99 13.57
C ASP A 182 -27.90 -14.14 13.82
N THR A 183 -28.94 -14.24 13.00
CA THR A 183 -29.85 -15.39 13.02
C THR A 183 -29.10 -16.67 12.70
N LYS A 184 -29.52 -17.79 13.30
CA LYS A 184 -28.85 -19.09 13.16
C LYS A 184 -28.66 -19.52 11.70
N GLU A 185 -29.69 -19.32 10.88
CA GLU A 185 -29.69 -19.69 9.46
C GLU A 185 -28.65 -18.89 8.65
N ASN A 186 -28.58 -17.58 8.90
CA ASN A 186 -27.64 -16.70 8.20
C ASN A 186 -26.20 -16.95 8.64
N LEU A 187 -26.00 -17.23 9.94
CA LEU A 187 -24.71 -17.55 10.50
C LEU A 187 -24.12 -18.85 9.89
N ASP A 188 -24.96 -19.86 9.66
CA ASP A 188 -24.54 -21.10 8.97
C ASP A 188 -24.19 -20.86 7.49
N GLU A 189 -24.93 -19.98 6.80
CA GLU A 189 -24.59 -19.58 5.42
C GLU A 189 -23.25 -18.83 5.36
N ILE A 190 -23.04 -17.87 6.26
CA ILE A 190 -21.79 -17.11 6.34
C ILE A 190 -20.61 -18.05 6.62
N LYS A 191 -20.73 -18.96 7.59
CA LYS A 191 -19.68 -19.97 7.87
C LYS A 191 -19.38 -20.85 6.67
N LYS A 192 -20.40 -21.27 5.92
CA LYS A 192 -20.21 -22.09 4.72
C LYS A 192 -19.40 -21.31 3.68
N ARG A 193 -19.76 -20.06 3.40
CA ARG A 193 -19.05 -19.20 2.44
C ARG A 193 -17.62 -18.86 2.88
N ILE A 194 -17.40 -18.60 4.17
CA ILE A 194 -16.04 -18.40 4.70
C ILE A 194 -15.18 -19.64 4.46
N ARG A 195 -15.70 -20.85 4.76
CA ARG A 195 -14.96 -22.10 4.54
C ARG A 195 -14.68 -22.41 3.08
N GLU A 196 -15.57 -22.03 2.16
CA GLU A 196 -15.37 -22.21 0.71
C GLU A 196 -14.27 -21.27 0.15
N HIS A 197 -14.03 -20.12 0.79
CA HIS A 197 -13.08 -19.11 0.34
C HIS A 197 -11.77 -19.05 1.14
N ASP A 198 -11.74 -19.54 2.39
CA ASP A 198 -10.52 -19.68 3.21
C ASP A 198 -9.68 -20.87 2.75
N VAL A 199 -9.27 -20.83 1.49
CA VAL A 199 -8.37 -21.80 0.88
C VAL A 199 -6.94 -21.31 0.98
N LYS A 200 -6.01 -22.26 1.11
CA LYS A 200 -4.58 -21.95 1.16
C LYS A 200 -4.13 -21.24 -0.10
N PRO A 201 -3.48 -20.06 -0.01
CA PRO A 201 -3.00 -19.33 -1.17
C PRO A 201 -1.88 -20.11 -1.86
N ALA A 202 -1.88 -20.08 -3.19
CA ALA A 202 -0.75 -20.58 -3.97
C ALA A 202 0.49 -19.74 -3.66
N GLN A 203 1.66 -20.39 -3.62
CA GLN A 203 2.94 -19.70 -3.55
C GLN A 203 3.59 -19.74 -4.93
N VAL A 204 4.13 -18.61 -5.35
CA VAL A 204 4.76 -18.46 -6.66
C VAL A 204 6.20 -18.05 -6.43
N GLN A 205 7.13 -18.82 -7.00
CA GLN A 205 8.51 -18.42 -7.17
C GLN A 205 8.62 -17.65 -8.49
N ILE A 206 9.22 -16.46 -8.42
CA ILE A 206 9.51 -15.64 -9.58
C ILE A 206 11.01 -15.57 -9.75
N GLU A 207 11.47 -15.97 -10.92
CA GLU A 207 12.85 -15.84 -11.35
C GLU A 207 12.95 -14.80 -12.46
N ALA A 208 13.80 -13.79 -12.29
CA ALA A 208 14.14 -12.88 -13.36
C ALA A 208 15.59 -13.10 -13.81
N ARG A 209 15.83 -12.99 -15.12
CA ARG A 209 17.16 -13.04 -15.72
C ARG A 209 17.38 -11.76 -16.49
N ILE A 210 18.39 -11.01 -16.10
CA ILE A 210 18.81 -9.80 -16.79
C ILE A 210 20.14 -10.10 -17.47
N VAL A 211 20.13 -10.11 -18.80
CA VAL A 211 21.33 -10.38 -19.61
C VAL A 211 21.74 -9.08 -20.26
N GLN A 212 22.97 -8.66 -20.00
CA GLN A 212 23.59 -7.52 -20.66
C GLN A 212 24.80 -7.99 -21.45
N ALA A 213 24.88 -7.60 -22.71
CA ALA A 213 26.04 -7.81 -23.55
C ALA A 213 26.54 -6.46 -24.06
N ARG A 214 27.84 -6.22 -24.00
CA ARG A 214 28.50 -5.06 -24.61
C ARG A 214 29.63 -5.55 -25.48
N SER A 215 29.74 -5.01 -26.70
CA SER A 215 30.86 -5.25 -27.60
C SER A 215 31.38 -3.90 -28.08
N THR A 216 32.69 -3.70 -27.95
CA THR A 216 33.38 -2.47 -28.37
C THR A 216 34.47 -2.87 -29.34
N PHE A 217 34.40 -2.35 -30.56
CA PHE A 217 35.42 -2.52 -31.58
C PHE A 217 36.05 -1.17 -31.90
N ILE A 218 37.37 -1.10 -31.88
CA ILE A 218 38.15 0.09 -32.22
C ILE A 218 39.17 -0.30 -33.28
N ARG A 219 39.26 0.50 -34.34
CA ARG A 219 40.33 0.46 -35.34
C ARG A 219 40.84 1.88 -35.55
N ASP A 220 42.15 2.05 -35.45
CA ASP A 220 42.83 3.33 -35.64
C ASP A 220 44.10 3.09 -36.47
N LEU A 221 44.13 3.66 -37.66
CA LEU A 221 45.25 3.55 -38.60
C LEU A 221 45.78 4.94 -38.88
N GLY A 222 47.07 5.15 -38.63
CA GLY A 222 47.71 6.45 -38.77
C GLY A 222 49.11 6.35 -39.31
N VAL A 223 49.58 7.45 -39.89
CA VAL A 223 50.87 7.54 -40.56
C VAL A 223 51.63 8.77 -40.11
N GLN A 224 52.93 8.61 -39.96
CA GLN A 224 53.86 9.70 -39.75
C GLN A 224 54.98 9.57 -40.76
N TRP A 225 55.27 10.61 -41.53
CA TRP A 225 56.43 10.57 -42.39
C TRP A 225 57.00 11.96 -42.63
N GLY A 226 58.30 12.01 -42.87
CA GLY A 226 59.03 13.24 -43.10
C GLY A 226 60.18 13.02 -44.07
N ALA A 227 60.44 14.02 -44.90
CA ALA A 227 61.59 14.07 -45.78
C ALA A 227 62.42 15.31 -45.44
N ARG A 228 63.73 15.11 -45.33
CA ARG A 228 64.71 16.16 -45.13
C ARG A 228 65.69 16.14 -46.28
N TYR A 229 65.79 17.26 -46.99
CA TYR A 229 66.85 17.51 -47.95
C TYR A 229 67.69 18.69 -47.47
N ALA A 230 69.00 18.51 -47.38
CA ALA A 230 69.94 19.56 -46.98
C ALA A 230 71.06 19.67 -48.02
N SER A 231 71.37 20.89 -48.44
CA SER A 231 72.43 21.18 -49.40
C SER A 231 73.04 22.55 -49.14
N LYS A 232 74.22 22.80 -49.70
CA LYS A 232 74.89 24.10 -49.65
C LYS A 232 74.77 24.80 -50.99
N VAL A 233 74.09 25.94 -51.00
CA VAL A 233 73.93 26.80 -52.16
C VAL A 233 74.73 28.06 -51.87
N TRP A 234 75.85 28.25 -52.58
CA TRP A 234 76.69 29.46 -52.47
C TRP A 234 77.25 29.66 -51.05
N GLY A 235 77.64 28.57 -50.41
CA GLY A 235 78.17 28.56 -49.04
C GLY A 235 77.10 28.76 -47.94
N LYS A 236 75.83 28.90 -48.30
CA LYS A 236 74.71 28.98 -47.36
C LYS A 236 73.98 27.64 -47.29
N ASP A 237 73.62 27.22 -46.09
CA ASP A 237 72.81 26.02 -45.87
C ASP A 237 71.37 26.26 -46.33
N VAL A 238 70.86 25.36 -47.15
CA VAL A 238 69.47 25.32 -47.58
C VAL A 238 68.90 23.96 -47.17
N GLU A 239 67.83 23.98 -46.40
CA GLU A 239 67.16 22.77 -45.92
C GLU A 239 65.67 22.80 -46.30
N LEU A 240 65.18 21.73 -46.90
CA LEU A 240 63.76 21.43 -47.06
C LEU A 240 63.41 20.33 -46.07
N THR A 241 62.54 20.62 -45.12
CA THR A 241 62.18 19.70 -44.05
C THR A 241 60.79 20.03 -43.51
N GLY A 242 60.20 19.16 -42.69
CA GLY A 242 58.96 19.45 -41.96
C GLY A 242 59.11 20.64 -41.01
N GLY A 243 57.98 21.25 -40.62
CA GLY A 243 57.98 22.36 -39.67
C GLY A 243 58.52 21.92 -38.30
N ARG A 244 59.56 22.61 -37.80
CA ARG A 244 60.13 22.41 -36.46
C ARG A 244 60.34 23.72 -35.74
N THR A 245 60.13 23.72 -34.43
CA THR A 245 60.51 24.79 -33.51
C THR A 245 61.50 24.21 -32.51
N ALA A 246 62.59 24.94 -32.21
CA ALA A 246 63.53 24.54 -31.18
C ALA A 246 63.02 25.06 -29.83
N GLU A 247 62.80 24.16 -28.86
CA GLU A 247 62.16 24.52 -27.59
C GLU A 247 63.16 24.58 -26.42
N SER A 248 64.25 23.80 -26.46
CA SER A 248 65.30 23.89 -25.45
C SER A 248 66.62 23.26 -25.93
N SER A 249 67.74 23.94 -25.65
CA SER A 249 69.10 23.47 -25.92
C SER A 249 69.87 23.30 -24.60
N THR A 250 69.91 22.09 -24.05
CA THR A 250 70.71 21.78 -22.85
C THR A 250 72.03 21.15 -23.24
N GLY A 251 72.94 21.94 -23.83
CA GLY A 251 74.39 21.69 -24.02
C GLY A 251 74.86 20.42 -24.76
N THR A 252 74.07 19.35 -24.82
CA THR A 252 74.36 18.02 -25.37
C THR A 252 73.14 17.44 -26.11
N THR A 253 71.91 17.91 -25.83
CA THR A 253 70.69 17.48 -26.56
C THR A 253 69.83 18.70 -26.95
N ASN A 254 69.44 18.78 -28.21
CA ASN A 254 68.42 19.72 -28.69
C ASN A 254 67.08 18.99 -28.73
N THR A 255 66.08 19.49 -28.00
CA THR A 255 64.70 18.99 -28.09
C THR A 255 63.95 19.84 -29.12
N TYR A 256 63.50 19.21 -30.19
CA TYR A 256 62.69 19.84 -31.23
C TYR A 256 61.23 19.43 -31.06
N THR A 257 60.34 20.39 -31.10
CA THR A 257 58.90 20.16 -31.21
C THR A 257 58.43 20.49 -32.63
N ALA A 258 57.59 19.63 -33.20
CA ALA A 258 56.92 19.92 -34.46
C ALA A 258 55.66 20.73 -34.16
N THR A 259 55.17 21.48 -35.14
CA THR A 259 53.93 22.28 -35.00
C THR A 259 52.70 21.43 -34.64
N THR A 260 52.76 20.10 -34.80
CA THR A 260 51.67 19.15 -34.56
C THR A 260 52.04 17.99 -33.63
N GLY A 261 53.09 18.09 -32.81
CA GLY A 261 53.47 17.04 -31.84
C GLY A 261 54.98 16.86 -31.68
N GLN A 262 55.41 15.69 -31.19
CA GLN A 262 56.85 15.41 -31.06
C GLN A 262 57.49 15.15 -32.43
N ALA A 263 58.69 15.71 -32.65
CA ALA A 263 59.51 15.37 -33.81
C ALA A 263 60.02 13.93 -33.67
N GLY A 264 60.15 13.22 -34.80
CA GLY A 264 60.72 11.88 -34.80
C GLY A 264 62.18 11.93 -34.34
N GLN A 265 62.49 11.24 -33.23
CA GLN A 265 63.85 11.08 -32.74
C GLN A 265 64.30 9.64 -32.99
N ARG A 266 65.38 9.44 -33.75
CA ARG A 266 66.00 8.12 -33.91
C ARG A 266 67.29 8.02 -33.11
N ALA A 267 67.62 6.80 -32.70
CA ALA A 267 68.89 6.49 -32.06
C ALA A 267 70.04 7.02 -32.93
N GLY A 268 70.90 7.88 -32.35
CA GLY A 268 71.93 8.63 -33.08
C GLY A 268 71.72 10.15 -33.14
N GLY A 269 70.63 10.69 -32.56
CA GLY A 269 70.48 12.13 -32.33
C GLY A 269 69.95 12.95 -33.51
N PHE A 270 69.56 12.29 -34.60
CA PHE A 270 68.91 12.96 -35.73
C PHE A 270 67.43 13.22 -35.41
N ASN A 271 67.05 14.48 -35.54
CA ASN A 271 65.67 14.93 -35.36
C ASN A 271 65.02 15.13 -36.73
N TYR A 272 63.93 14.42 -36.97
CA TYR A 272 63.16 14.48 -38.21
C TYR A 272 61.79 15.07 -37.91
N PRO A 273 61.52 16.33 -38.31
CA PRO A 273 60.16 16.82 -38.27
C PRO A 273 59.35 16.13 -39.36
N TYR A 274 58.27 15.47 -38.96
CA TYR A 274 57.35 14.85 -39.90
C TYR A 274 56.64 15.92 -40.73
N ASN A 275 56.56 15.70 -42.05
CA ASN A 275 55.74 16.49 -42.96
C ASN A 275 54.25 16.15 -42.78
N VAL A 276 53.95 14.87 -42.51
CA VAL A 276 52.62 14.40 -42.12
C VAL A 276 52.75 13.71 -40.78
N ASN A 277 52.02 14.18 -39.78
CA ASN A 277 52.10 13.68 -38.41
C ASN A 277 50.71 13.29 -37.91
N LEU A 278 50.20 12.16 -38.41
CA LEU A 278 48.86 11.67 -38.12
C LEU A 278 48.92 10.28 -37.46
N PRO A 279 49.60 10.09 -36.31
CA PRO A 279 49.70 8.79 -35.68
C PRO A 279 48.36 8.28 -35.15
N ALA A 280 48.20 6.97 -35.16
CA ALA A 280 47.19 6.26 -34.37
C ALA A 280 47.54 6.33 -32.88
N ALA A 281 46.54 6.21 -32.00
CA ALA A 281 46.72 6.24 -30.55
C ALA A 281 47.27 4.91 -30.00
N VAL A 282 48.50 4.57 -30.39
CA VAL A 282 49.23 3.39 -29.92
C VAL A 282 49.98 3.69 -28.61
N ALA A 283 50.12 2.67 -27.76
CA ALA A 283 50.82 2.76 -26.47
C ALA A 283 51.46 1.40 -26.14
N GLU A 284 52.24 1.35 -25.05
CA GLU A 284 52.75 0.07 -24.55
C GLU A 284 51.59 -0.91 -24.30
N GLY A 285 51.64 -2.09 -24.94
CA GLY A 285 50.57 -3.09 -24.87
C GLY A 285 49.33 -2.79 -25.74
N SER A 286 49.32 -1.72 -26.54
CA SER A 286 48.19 -1.31 -27.37
C SER A 286 48.63 -0.87 -28.76
N GLY A 287 48.38 -1.71 -29.77
CA GLY A 287 48.74 -1.43 -31.17
C GLY A 287 50.22 -1.63 -31.47
N GLY A 288 50.65 -1.19 -32.64
CA GLY A 288 52.03 -1.36 -33.10
C GLY A 288 52.45 -0.27 -34.08
N VAL A 289 53.77 -0.08 -34.18
CA VAL A 289 54.40 0.87 -35.11
C VAL A 289 55.42 0.13 -35.97
N LEU A 290 55.37 0.35 -37.28
CA LEU A 290 56.38 -0.09 -38.24
C LEU A 290 57.06 1.14 -38.84
N GLY A 291 58.35 1.29 -38.59
CA GLY A 291 59.15 2.41 -39.10
C GLY A 291 60.18 1.98 -40.14
N ILE A 292 60.28 2.72 -41.25
CA ILE A 292 61.32 2.59 -42.28
C ILE A 292 62.06 3.91 -42.37
N PHE A 293 63.39 3.83 -42.43
CA PHE A 293 64.27 4.98 -42.60
C PHE A 293 65.19 4.77 -43.80
N ILE A 294 65.32 5.79 -44.64
CA ILE A 294 66.20 5.81 -45.81
C ILE A 294 67.05 7.07 -45.73
N GLY A 295 68.37 6.91 -45.57
CA GLY A 295 69.35 8.00 -45.57
C GLY A 295 70.34 7.86 -46.72
N SER A 296 70.79 8.99 -47.28
CA SER A 296 71.87 9.04 -48.26
C SER A 296 73.25 8.98 -47.59
N ALA A 297 74.28 8.45 -48.26
CA ALA A 297 75.65 8.38 -47.73
C ALA A 297 76.27 9.75 -47.35
N THR A 298 75.74 10.85 -47.90
CA THR A 298 76.14 12.23 -47.63
C THR A 298 75.25 12.93 -46.61
N ASP A 299 74.29 12.22 -45.99
CA ASP A 299 73.23 12.74 -45.10
C ASP A 299 72.39 13.89 -45.70
N SER A 300 72.50 14.13 -47.02
CA SER A 300 71.80 15.20 -47.74
C SER A 300 70.33 14.90 -48.00
N LEU A 301 69.93 13.63 -48.08
CA LEU A 301 68.54 13.21 -48.21
C LEU A 301 68.22 12.16 -47.16
N ASN A 302 67.18 12.41 -46.37
CA ASN A 302 66.66 11.48 -45.37
C ASN A 302 65.15 11.40 -45.48
N ILE A 303 64.61 10.19 -45.45
CA ILE A 303 63.18 9.90 -45.47
C ILE A 303 62.88 8.98 -44.32
N ASP A 304 61.92 9.38 -43.48
CA ASP A 304 61.38 8.57 -42.41
C ASP A 304 59.90 8.32 -42.65
N VAL A 305 59.47 7.07 -42.53
CA VAL A 305 58.07 6.67 -42.62
C VAL A 305 57.75 5.76 -41.45
N GLN A 306 56.66 6.04 -40.74
CA GLN A 306 56.16 5.25 -39.62
C GLN A 306 54.67 5.01 -39.83
N LEU A 307 54.30 3.74 -39.90
CA LEU A 307 52.92 3.30 -39.90
C LEU A 307 52.56 2.88 -38.49
N SER A 308 51.49 3.45 -37.95
CA SER A 308 50.96 3.12 -36.62
C SER A 308 49.56 2.55 -36.76
N ALA A 309 49.29 1.44 -36.09
CA ALA A 309 48.03 0.72 -36.21
C ALA A 309 47.58 0.17 -34.86
N LEU A 310 46.29 0.31 -34.58
CA LEU A 310 45.61 -0.26 -33.41
C LEU A 310 44.32 -0.91 -33.88
N GLU A 311 44.10 -2.15 -33.48
CA GLU A 311 42.78 -2.79 -33.53
C GLU A 311 42.51 -3.46 -32.18
N SER A 312 41.33 -3.24 -31.63
CA SER A 312 40.91 -3.77 -30.33
C SER A 312 39.45 -4.22 -30.39
N ASP A 313 39.19 -5.44 -29.90
CA ASP A 313 37.85 -6.03 -29.75
C ASP A 313 37.61 -6.38 -28.27
N GLY A 314 36.73 -5.63 -27.62
CA GLY A 314 36.30 -5.84 -26.25
C GLY A 314 34.90 -6.44 -26.19
N LYS A 315 34.71 -7.49 -25.40
CA LYS A 315 33.41 -8.12 -25.15
C LYS A 315 33.16 -8.25 -23.66
N LEU A 316 31.95 -7.87 -23.23
CA LEU A 316 31.50 -7.96 -21.85
C LEU A 316 30.12 -8.61 -21.83
N LYS A 317 29.93 -9.61 -20.98
CA LYS A 317 28.64 -10.26 -20.75
C LYS A 317 28.36 -10.31 -19.26
N ILE A 318 27.24 -9.74 -18.83
CA ILE A 318 26.78 -9.73 -17.45
C ILE A 318 25.43 -10.44 -17.40
N ILE A 319 25.28 -11.39 -16.48
CA ILE A 319 24.02 -12.10 -16.23
C ILE A 319 23.66 -11.89 -14.76
N SER A 320 22.45 -11.42 -14.49
CA SER A 320 21.92 -11.25 -13.14
C SER A 320 20.65 -12.08 -12.97
N HIS A 321 20.54 -12.77 -11.83
CA HIS A 321 19.53 -13.82 -11.61
C HIS A 321 18.82 -13.69 -10.25
N PRO A 322 18.05 -12.62 -9.99
CA PRO A 322 17.28 -12.52 -8.76
C PRO A 322 16.12 -13.51 -8.73
N LYS A 323 15.90 -14.14 -7.57
CA LYS A 323 14.77 -15.03 -7.28
C LYS A 323 14.05 -14.58 -6.02
N ILE A 324 12.73 -14.64 -6.05
CA ILE A 324 11.89 -14.33 -4.89
C ILE A 324 10.66 -15.25 -4.87
N VAL A 325 10.19 -15.62 -3.69
CA VAL A 325 8.95 -16.39 -3.49
C VAL A 325 7.96 -15.51 -2.76
N THR A 326 6.71 -15.50 -3.22
CA THR A 326 5.63 -14.79 -2.54
C THR A 326 4.31 -15.56 -2.66
N SER A 327 3.35 -15.19 -1.81
CA SER A 327 1.98 -15.74 -1.88
C SER A 327 1.17 -15.03 -2.97
N ASP A 328 0.15 -15.71 -3.46
CA ASP A 328 -0.80 -15.17 -4.43
C ASP A 328 -1.37 -13.81 -3.98
N ASN A 329 -1.42 -12.83 -4.88
CA ASN A 329 -1.84 -11.44 -4.65
C ASN A 329 -1.03 -10.65 -3.60
N LYS A 330 0.14 -11.14 -3.15
CA LYS A 330 1.01 -10.40 -2.21
C LYS A 330 2.25 -9.85 -2.93
N PRO A 331 2.50 -8.52 -2.86
CA PRO A 331 3.68 -7.92 -3.44
C PRO A 331 4.93 -8.38 -2.69
N ALA A 332 6.02 -8.59 -3.43
CA ALA A 332 7.32 -8.92 -2.86
C ALA A 332 8.43 -8.18 -3.60
N LYS A 333 9.48 -7.82 -2.87
CA LYS A 333 10.59 -7.01 -3.38
C LYS A 333 11.93 -7.57 -2.91
N ILE A 334 12.88 -7.65 -3.83
CA ILE A 334 14.28 -7.98 -3.57
C ILE A 334 15.18 -6.92 -4.21
N ASN A 335 16.08 -6.35 -3.42
CA ASN A 335 17.05 -5.35 -3.86
C ASN A 335 18.47 -5.80 -3.50
N GLN A 336 19.42 -5.63 -4.42
CA GLN A 336 20.84 -5.85 -4.19
C GLN A 336 21.64 -4.70 -4.77
N GLY A 337 22.50 -4.05 -3.98
CA GLY A 337 23.38 -3.02 -4.50
C GLY A 337 24.06 -2.21 -3.41
N LYS A 338 24.39 -0.96 -3.73
CA LYS A 338 25.11 -0.04 -2.84
C LYS A 338 24.39 1.30 -2.80
N GLN A 339 24.59 2.03 -1.72
CA GLN A 339 24.15 3.42 -1.61
C GLN A 339 25.36 4.33 -1.81
N ILE A 340 25.22 5.33 -2.67
CA ILE A 340 26.26 6.31 -2.99
C ILE A 340 25.92 7.61 -2.27
N PRO A 341 26.81 8.12 -1.40
CA PRO A 341 26.60 9.40 -0.73
C PRO A 341 26.89 10.58 -1.67
N TYR A 342 25.97 11.54 -1.75
CA TYR A 342 26.09 12.82 -2.44
C TYR A 342 26.07 13.94 -1.41
N GLN A 343 26.99 14.90 -1.54
CA GLN A 343 26.97 16.10 -0.72
C GLN A 343 26.10 17.17 -1.40
N THR A 344 25.08 17.62 -0.69
CA THR A 344 24.19 18.69 -1.12
C THR A 344 24.32 19.89 -0.21
N VAL A 345 24.48 21.08 -0.78
CA VAL A 345 24.58 22.33 0.00
C VAL A 345 23.16 22.88 0.16
N SER A 346 22.67 22.92 1.40
CA SER A 346 21.39 23.53 1.77
C SER A 346 21.64 24.83 2.56
N GLN A 347 20.60 25.67 2.74
CA GLN A 347 20.69 26.86 3.61
C GLN A 347 21.08 26.53 5.07
N SER A 348 20.90 25.27 5.49
CA SER A 348 21.27 24.74 6.81
C SER A 348 22.67 24.12 6.88
N GLY A 349 23.47 24.22 5.80
CA GLY A 349 24.80 23.63 5.69
C GLY A 349 24.87 22.44 4.73
N THR A 350 26.03 21.78 4.67
CA THR A 350 26.26 20.60 3.83
C THR A 350 25.58 19.37 4.43
N GLN A 351 24.61 18.80 3.71
CA GLN A 351 23.93 17.56 4.07
C GLN A 351 24.33 16.43 3.11
N THR A 352 24.53 15.23 3.64
CA THR A 352 24.82 14.03 2.83
C THR A 352 23.51 13.31 2.53
N GLN A 353 23.18 13.17 1.24
CA GLN A 353 22.04 12.39 0.75
C GLN A 353 22.53 11.09 0.12
N PHE A 354 21.79 10.00 0.23
CA PHE A 354 22.16 8.72 -0.37
C PHE A 354 21.31 8.46 -1.61
N ALA A 355 21.95 8.04 -2.70
CA ALA A 355 21.25 7.52 -3.87
C ALA A 355 21.54 6.02 -4.04
N ASP A 356 20.50 5.26 -4.35
CA ASP A 356 20.60 3.80 -4.52
C ASP A 356 21.13 3.46 -5.91
N ALA A 357 22.18 2.63 -5.95
CA ALA A 357 22.64 1.93 -7.14
C ALA A 357 22.38 0.44 -6.94
N VAL A 358 21.13 0.03 -7.19
CA VAL A 358 20.61 -1.31 -6.90
C VAL A 358 20.03 -2.00 -8.12
N LEU A 359 20.21 -3.32 -8.15
CA LEU A 359 19.38 -4.24 -8.90
C LEU A 359 18.15 -4.56 -8.05
N GLY A 360 16.98 -4.13 -8.51
CA GLY A 360 15.70 -4.34 -7.85
C GLY A 360 14.75 -5.19 -8.69
N LEU A 361 14.05 -6.11 -8.04
CA LEU A 361 12.89 -6.81 -8.59
C LEU A 361 11.74 -6.66 -7.59
N GLU A 362 10.67 -6.04 -8.03
CA GLU A 362 9.39 -5.93 -7.32
C GLU A 362 8.32 -6.62 -8.17
N VAL A 363 7.58 -7.53 -7.56
CA VAL A 363 6.62 -8.36 -8.28
C VAL A 363 5.39 -8.65 -7.43
N THR A 364 4.23 -8.64 -8.08
CA THR A 364 2.96 -9.10 -7.52
C THR A 364 2.38 -10.17 -8.45
N PRO A 365 2.35 -11.45 -8.03
CA PRO A 365 1.75 -12.51 -8.81
C PRO A 365 0.26 -12.63 -8.54
N GLN A 366 -0.46 -13.12 -9.55
CA GLN A 366 -1.84 -13.56 -9.46
C GLN A 366 -2.00 -14.87 -10.25
N VAL A 367 -2.35 -15.95 -9.57
CA VAL A 367 -2.59 -17.27 -10.18
C VAL A 367 -4.01 -17.31 -10.73
N THR A 368 -4.13 -17.61 -12.02
CA THR A 368 -5.42 -17.79 -12.70
C THR A 368 -5.93 -19.22 -12.54
N LYS A 369 -7.25 -19.42 -12.73
CA LYS A 369 -7.87 -20.76 -12.65
C LYS A 369 -7.32 -21.75 -13.69
N ASP A 370 -6.84 -21.24 -14.81
CA ASP A 370 -6.24 -22.04 -15.90
C ASP A 370 -4.78 -22.45 -15.61
N GLY A 371 -4.23 -22.09 -14.46
CA GLY A 371 -2.85 -22.40 -14.07
C GLY A 371 -1.80 -21.42 -14.61
N ASN A 372 -2.21 -20.35 -15.29
CA ASN A 372 -1.31 -19.27 -15.70
C ASN A 372 -1.06 -18.30 -14.55
N VAL A 373 0.10 -17.67 -14.55
CA VAL A 373 0.50 -16.65 -13.58
C VAL A 373 0.52 -15.29 -14.27
N ARG A 374 -0.38 -14.40 -13.84
CA ARG A 374 -0.31 -12.98 -14.15
C ARG A 374 0.70 -12.33 -13.21
N LEU A 375 1.62 -11.56 -13.76
CA LEU A 375 2.68 -10.90 -13.00
C LEU A 375 2.65 -9.41 -13.30
N LYS A 376 2.52 -8.60 -12.24
CA LYS A 376 2.86 -7.18 -12.29
C LYS A 376 4.30 -7.03 -11.82
N ILE A 377 5.18 -6.59 -12.70
CA ILE A 377 6.63 -6.58 -12.49
C ILE A 377 7.17 -5.16 -12.61
N LYS A 378 8.06 -4.81 -11.70
CA LYS A 378 8.93 -3.65 -11.77
C LYS A 378 10.38 -4.11 -11.54
N THR A 379 11.22 -3.98 -12.56
CA THR A 379 12.65 -4.28 -12.46
C THR A 379 13.47 -3.02 -12.64
N THR A 380 14.46 -2.81 -11.77
CA THR A 380 15.41 -1.70 -11.86
C THR A 380 16.83 -2.24 -11.87
N LYS A 381 17.71 -1.64 -12.66
CA LYS A 381 19.15 -1.90 -12.66
C LYS A 381 19.87 -0.57 -12.72
N ASP A 382 20.25 -0.10 -11.55
CA ASP A 382 20.97 1.15 -11.37
C ASP A 382 22.45 0.86 -11.12
N SER A 383 23.33 1.55 -11.85
CA SER A 383 24.79 1.40 -11.72
C SER A 383 25.48 2.75 -11.64
N ALA A 384 26.46 2.87 -10.73
CA ALA A 384 27.32 4.04 -10.66
C ALA A 384 28.19 4.14 -11.93
N ASP A 385 28.21 5.31 -12.52
CA ASP A 385 29.10 5.66 -13.62
C ASP A 385 30.25 6.52 -13.06
N PHE A 386 31.39 5.86 -12.85
CA PHE A 386 32.61 6.50 -12.34
C PHE A 386 33.44 7.20 -13.43
N ASP A 387 33.09 7.01 -14.71
CA ASP A 387 33.79 7.65 -15.81
C ASP A 387 33.31 9.11 -15.98
N ASN A 388 32.09 9.42 -15.54
CA ASN A 388 31.51 10.77 -15.56
C ASN A 388 31.30 11.32 -14.13
N LEU A 389 32.38 11.80 -13.51
CA LEU A 389 32.34 12.41 -12.18
C LEU A 389 31.84 13.87 -12.23
N THR A 390 30.87 14.19 -11.37
CA THR A 390 30.43 15.57 -11.10
C THR A 390 31.02 16.08 -9.78
N VAL A 391 30.88 17.38 -9.51
CA VAL A 391 31.26 17.99 -8.21
C VAL A 391 30.56 17.31 -7.03
N ALA A 392 29.39 16.72 -7.25
CA ALA A 392 28.60 16.04 -6.22
C ALA A 392 28.92 14.53 -6.10
N GLY A 393 29.63 13.93 -7.06
CA GLY A 393 29.88 12.49 -7.13
C GLY A 393 29.65 11.89 -8.54
N PRO A 394 29.75 10.56 -8.69
CA PRO A 394 29.51 9.87 -9.97
C PRO A 394 28.05 10.01 -10.44
N THR A 395 27.81 9.95 -11.74
CA THR A 395 26.44 9.81 -12.29
C THR A 395 25.89 8.40 -12.02
N ILE A 396 24.58 8.22 -12.14
CA ILE A 396 23.93 6.90 -12.01
C ILE A 396 23.20 6.57 -13.31
N ASP A 397 23.65 5.52 -13.97
CA ASP A 397 22.94 4.89 -15.07
C ASP A 397 21.71 4.17 -14.52
N LYS A 398 20.52 4.63 -14.92
CA LYS A 398 19.25 4.00 -14.52
C LYS A 398 18.63 3.22 -15.66
N ARG A 399 18.21 1.99 -15.38
CA ARG A 399 17.51 1.13 -16.33
C ARG A 399 16.30 0.53 -15.63
N GLU A 400 15.10 0.84 -16.11
CA GLU A 400 13.85 0.43 -15.46
C GLU A 400 12.87 -0.15 -16.48
N ALA A 401 12.14 -1.19 -16.07
CA ALA A 401 11.03 -1.75 -16.83
C ALA A 401 9.84 -2.03 -15.89
N VAL A 402 8.66 -1.55 -16.28
CA VAL A 402 7.39 -1.78 -15.57
C VAL A 402 6.42 -2.41 -16.56
N THR A 403 5.92 -3.60 -16.24
CA THR A 403 5.05 -4.35 -17.15
C THR A 403 4.05 -5.21 -16.39
N GLU A 404 3.00 -5.63 -17.08
CA GLU A 404 2.06 -6.64 -16.63
C GLU A 404 1.91 -7.70 -17.72
N ILE A 405 2.19 -8.96 -17.41
CA ILE A 405 2.16 -10.06 -18.37
C ILE A 405 1.55 -11.33 -17.76
N ILE A 406 1.01 -12.19 -18.60
CA ILE A 406 0.49 -13.50 -18.20
C ILE A 406 1.41 -14.57 -18.82
N ILE A 407 1.95 -15.44 -17.98
CA ILE A 407 2.89 -16.49 -18.38
C ILE A 407 2.36 -17.81 -17.84
N LYS A 408 2.57 -18.91 -18.58
CA LYS A 408 2.27 -20.25 -18.06
C LYS A 408 3.23 -20.64 -16.94
N ASP A 409 2.79 -21.54 -16.07
CA ASP A 409 3.62 -22.12 -15.02
C ASP A 409 4.89 -22.78 -15.61
N GLY A 410 6.06 -22.36 -15.15
CA GLY A 410 7.37 -22.89 -15.57
C GLY A 410 7.90 -22.37 -16.91
N GLU A 411 7.12 -21.60 -17.68
CA GLU A 411 7.58 -21.04 -18.95
C GLU A 411 8.31 -19.70 -18.75
N THR A 412 9.28 -19.42 -19.62
CA THR A 412 10.02 -18.16 -19.62
C THR A 412 9.46 -17.21 -20.67
N ALA A 413 9.07 -16.01 -20.25
CA ALA A 413 8.71 -14.92 -21.16
C ALA A 413 9.84 -13.89 -21.27
N VAL A 414 10.06 -13.37 -22.48
CA VAL A 414 10.88 -12.17 -22.70
C VAL A 414 10.00 -10.96 -22.45
N ILE A 415 10.35 -10.16 -21.45
CA ILE A 415 9.60 -8.95 -21.08
C ILE A 415 9.92 -7.81 -22.03
N GLY A 416 11.18 -7.73 -22.43
CA GLY A 416 11.66 -6.68 -23.30
C GLY A 416 13.18 -6.63 -23.33
N GLY A 417 13.68 -5.67 -24.09
CA GLY A 417 15.10 -5.40 -24.20
C GLY A 417 15.38 -4.05 -24.83
N ILE A 418 16.63 -3.63 -24.72
CA ILE A 418 17.15 -2.40 -25.33
C ILE A 418 18.38 -2.80 -26.14
N TYR A 419 18.39 -2.43 -27.42
CA TYR A 419 19.54 -2.56 -28.30
C TYR A 419 20.04 -1.16 -28.67
N GLU A 420 21.31 -0.90 -28.43
CA GLU A 420 21.97 0.36 -28.75
C GLU A 420 23.22 0.06 -29.59
N SER A 421 23.42 0.84 -30.65
CA SER A 421 24.59 0.74 -31.53
C SER A 421 25.08 2.13 -31.87
N THR A 422 26.28 2.46 -31.41
CA THR A 422 26.94 3.73 -31.65
C THR A 422 28.13 3.51 -32.55
N GLU A 423 28.15 4.18 -33.70
CA GLU A 423 29.27 4.14 -34.64
C GLU A 423 29.88 5.55 -34.74
N ASN A 424 31.20 5.63 -34.56
CA ASN A 424 31.97 6.84 -34.74
C ASN A 424 33.04 6.58 -35.81
N TRP A 425 32.95 7.30 -36.91
CA TRP A 425 33.97 7.31 -37.96
C TRP A 425 34.55 8.73 -38.07
N SER A 426 35.84 8.85 -37.82
CA SER A 426 36.63 10.05 -38.07
C SER A 426 37.70 9.77 -39.11
N ASP A 427 37.82 10.66 -40.09
CA ASP A 427 38.89 10.68 -41.09
C ASP A 427 39.57 12.05 -40.99
N SER A 428 40.86 12.05 -40.64
CA SER A 428 41.66 13.25 -40.48
C SER A 428 42.84 13.19 -41.44
N GLY A 429 43.07 14.23 -42.22
CA GLY A 429 44.12 14.19 -43.23
C GLY A 429 44.59 15.55 -43.70
N VAL A 430 45.66 15.56 -44.50
CA VAL A 430 46.17 16.78 -45.11
C VAL A 430 45.24 17.20 -46.26
N PRO A 431 44.74 18.46 -46.27
CA PRO A 431 43.85 18.94 -47.33
C PRO A 431 44.43 18.72 -48.73
N PHE A 432 43.57 18.35 -49.68
CA PHE A 432 43.90 17.96 -51.06
C PHE A 432 44.69 16.65 -51.21
N LEU A 433 45.75 16.44 -50.43
CA LEU A 433 46.64 15.27 -50.56
C LEU A 433 45.98 13.97 -50.10
N ASN A 434 45.09 14.03 -49.12
CA ASN A 434 44.31 12.86 -48.67
C ASN A 434 43.29 12.35 -49.72
N LYS A 435 43.07 13.09 -50.82
CA LYS A 435 42.16 12.68 -51.91
C LYS A 435 42.88 12.02 -53.09
N ILE A 436 44.20 11.93 -53.07
CA ILE A 436 44.98 11.33 -54.17
C ILE A 436 44.77 9.80 -54.16
N PRO A 437 44.28 9.19 -55.26
CA PRO A 437 44.16 7.74 -55.36
C PRO A 437 45.52 7.05 -55.15
N LEU A 438 45.52 5.85 -54.56
CA LEU A 438 46.71 5.06 -54.17
C LEU A 438 47.61 5.66 -53.07
N LEU A 439 47.73 6.98 -52.97
CA LEU A 439 48.59 7.63 -51.96
C LEU A 439 47.84 8.15 -50.74
N ARG A 440 46.51 8.03 -50.74
CA ARG A 440 45.63 8.47 -49.65
C ARG A 440 46.14 8.07 -48.25
N TRP A 441 46.51 6.80 -48.08
CA TRP A 441 46.99 6.21 -46.81
C TRP A 441 48.24 6.89 -46.22
N LEU A 442 48.96 7.68 -47.03
CA LEU A 442 50.16 8.42 -46.62
C LEU A 442 49.82 9.83 -46.09
N PHE A 443 48.56 10.26 -46.23
CA PHE A 443 48.09 11.61 -45.90
C PHE A 443 46.82 11.62 -45.04
N ASP A 444 46.31 10.47 -44.62
CA ASP A 444 45.13 10.33 -43.79
C ASP A 444 45.37 9.46 -42.53
N ARG A 445 44.47 9.62 -41.57
CA ARG A 445 44.30 8.77 -40.40
C ARG A 445 42.84 8.37 -40.33
N GLU A 446 42.61 7.07 -40.29
CA GLU A 446 41.29 6.48 -40.22
C GLU A 446 41.01 5.96 -38.81
N TYR A 447 40.02 6.56 -38.15
CA TYR A 447 39.54 6.13 -36.84
C TYR A 447 38.10 5.62 -36.95
N LYS A 448 37.88 4.37 -36.57
CA LYS A 448 36.58 3.72 -36.51
C LYS A 448 36.37 3.12 -35.13
N LYS A 449 35.26 3.51 -34.49
CA LYS A 449 34.83 2.95 -33.22
C LYS A 449 33.36 2.54 -33.33
N ARG A 450 33.07 1.30 -32.96
CA ARG A 450 31.72 0.74 -32.91
C ARG A 450 31.46 0.19 -31.53
N GLU A 451 30.43 0.67 -30.87
CA GLU A 451 29.94 0.16 -29.60
C GLU A 451 28.54 -0.42 -29.79
N LYS A 452 28.33 -1.65 -29.33
CA LYS A 452 27.04 -2.32 -29.26
C LYS A 452 26.72 -2.65 -27.82
N SER A 453 25.49 -2.37 -27.39
CA SER A 453 24.99 -2.68 -26.05
C SER A 453 23.61 -3.31 -26.18
N GLU A 454 23.43 -4.47 -25.56
CA GLU A 454 22.18 -5.22 -25.56
C GLU A 454 21.78 -5.51 -24.12
N LEU A 455 20.52 -5.24 -23.79
CA LEU A 455 19.90 -5.62 -22.52
C LEU A 455 18.66 -6.46 -22.82
N LEU A 456 18.54 -7.63 -22.22
CA LEU A 456 17.36 -8.49 -22.30
C LEU A 456 16.89 -8.85 -20.90
N LEU A 457 15.57 -8.78 -20.69
CA LEU A 457 14.90 -9.17 -19.45
C LEU A 457 14.00 -10.37 -19.70
N PHE A 458 14.26 -11.46 -18.99
CA PHE A 458 13.44 -12.67 -18.99
C PHE A 458 12.83 -12.89 -17.62
N ILE A 459 11.61 -13.42 -17.57
CA ILE A 459 10.95 -13.82 -16.33
C ILE A 459 10.32 -15.19 -16.46
N THR A 460 10.44 -15.98 -15.39
CA THR A 460 9.92 -17.34 -15.27
C THR A 460 9.20 -17.48 -13.92
N PRO A 461 7.86 -17.57 -13.89
CA PRO A 461 7.12 -17.92 -12.70
C PRO A 461 7.02 -19.44 -12.54
N VAL A 462 7.04 -19.92 -11.30
CA VAL A 462 6.80 -21.33 -10.96
C VAL A 462 5.85 -21.39 -9.75
N ILE A 463 4.72 -22.08 -9.90
CA ILE A 463 3.76 -22.33 -8.83
C ILE A 463 4.27 -23.48 -7.96
N LEU A 464 4.52 -23.20 -6.69
CA LEU A 464 5.06 -24.18 -5.74
C LEU A 464 3.93 -25.04 -5.17
N LYS A 465 3.91 -26.33 -5.53
CA LYS A 465 2.88 -27.28 -5.10
C LYS A 465 3.17 -27.98 -3.75
N ASN A 466 4.44 -28.05 -3.32
CA ASN A 466 4.90 -29.01 -2.29
C ASN A 466 5.62 -28.41 -1.06
N LEU A 467 5.47 -27.14 -0.73
CA LEU A 467 6.15 -26.58 0.46
C LEU A 467 5.62 -27.08 1.82
N TYR A 468 4.54 -27.87 1.81
CA TYR A 468 3.82 -28.28 3.01
C TYR A 468 3.33 -29.74 2.95
N ALA A 469 3.90 -30.57 2.08
CA ALA A 469 3.71 -32.00 2.26
C ALA A 469 4.39 -32.35 3.60
N GLU A 470 3.59 -32.57 4.64
CA GLU A 470 4.05 -33.28 5.83
C GLU A 470 4.75 -34.53 5.32
N GLY A 471 6.05 -34.64 5.60
CA GLY A 471 6.78 -35.83 5.26
C GLY A 471 6.09 -36.99 5.97
N ASP A 472 5.64 -37.99 5.21
CA ASP A 472 5.43 -39.33 5.72
C ASP A 472 6.72 -39.72 6.47
N LYS A 473 6.65 -39.72 7.80
CA LYS A 473 7.64 -40.30 8.70
C LYS A 473 6.96 -41.36 9.55
#